data_AF-A0A0F9L330-F1
#
_entry.id   AF-A0A0F9L330-F1
#
_cell.length_a   1.000
_cell.length_b   1.000
_cell.length_c   1.000
_cell.angle_alpha   90.00
_cell.angle_beta   90.00
_cell.angle_gamma   90.00
#
_symmetry.space_group_name_H-M   'P 1'
#
loop_
_entity.id
_entity.type
_entity.pdbx_description
1 polymer ?
#
loop_
_entity_poly.entity_id
_entity_poly.type
_entity_poly.pdbx_seq_one_letter_code
_entity_poly.pdbx_strand_id
1 'polypeptide(L)'
;MPLRPYSRGLSRYRREPVRGSDAKLGLPWDAYYVLTKAEARLTNSKIHPNTGSPDYNITHDHTTDFTNVGTNTHAQLDTHKSSDGTDHSGVNGVVTIHSDVTDAGSGLIITETERTDLNTALIHVGSDGTDHTFIDQDVRTSAGPSFDELTITSPTQDFKFLQPTAINGSIAWQGQTSGTATRFGFFSKDGDGTDHVIFDIYGVGVPDDFTGLENMVIGYLNSGVFIVRSSTNEIQLRSGSGADHIQMHTSKAMTFPAGNVTATGGDFITTGTHEHRQVKCKMTAIGGFAILLQNRTGADSVAGQLVRASAANDDAVVLTGAIDDECFGVFLDDDVENMDNAWVVVAGIANVMFDDNVAAVRANWVGTGQAGLARTQAAPPALGVAAHFEEVGHCIESVSAGGGGTFIKAKCVLQFN
;
A
#
# COMPACT_ATOMS: atom_id res chain seq x y z
N MET A 1 52.45 -3.80 -37.06
CA MET A 1 53.80 -3.39 -37.53
C MET A 1 53.78 -3.38 -39.06
N PRO A 2 54.63 -2.64 -39.79
CA PRO A 2 55.34 -1.38 -39.46
C PRO A 2 55.01 -0.22 -40.47
N LEU A 3 54.83 1.03 -40.02
CA LEU A 3 55.77 2.17 -40.11
C LEU A 3 56.10 2.79 -41.50
N ARG A 4 55.64 4.05 -41.71
CA ARG A 4 56.37 5.20 -42.36
C ARG A 4 56.66 5.05 -43.89
N PRO A 5 57.25 6.04 -44.62
CA PRO A 5 57.68 7.41 -44.23
C PRO A 5 57.18 8.58 -45.13
N TYR A 6 57.56 9.81 -44.73
CA TYR A 6 57.52 11.06 -45.52
C TYR A 6 58.52 11.07 -46.69
N SER A 7 58.33 11.90 -47.74
CA SER A 7 59.17 13.13 -47.94
C SER A 7 58.99 13.90 -49.28
N ARG A 8 59.05 15.25 -49.15
CA ARG A 8 59.65 16.30 -50.01
C ARG A 8 59.91 16.05 -51.52
N GLY A 9 59.49 16.99 -52.39
CA GLY A 9 59.99 17.10 -53.78
C GLY A 9 59.69 18.42 -54.49
N LEU A 10 60.72 19.18 -54.86
CA LEU A 10 60.67 20.44 -55.63
C LEU A 10 60.26 20.23 -57.10
N SER A 11 59.66 21.23 -57.78
CA SER A 11 60.34 21.90 -58.92
C SER A 11 59.55 23.02 -59.64
N ARG A 12 60.37 23.86 -60.30
CA ARG A 12 60.14 25.02 -61.17
C ARG A 12 59.05 24.85 -62.26
N TYR A 13 58.45 25.98 -62.67
CA TYR A 13 58.18 26.26 -64.09
C TYR A 13 58.52 27.72 -64.46
N ARG A 14 58.87 27.95 -65.73
CA ARG A 14 59.30 29.24 -66.31
C ARG A 14 58.91 29.29 -67.79
N ARG A 15 58.33 30.40 -68.27
CA ARG A 15 58.37 30.82 -69.69
C ARG A 15 57.98 32.29 -69.86
N GLU A 16 58.53 32.90 -70.90
CA GLU A 16 58.33 34.29 -71.33
C GLU A 16 57.57 34.28 -72.70
N PRO A 17 57.71 35.26 -73.63
CA PRO A 17 56.89 36.47 -73.70
C PRO A 17 56.20 36.67 -75.08
N VAL A 18 55.36 37.71 -75.24
CA VAL A 18 54.85 38.17 -76.56
C VAL A 18 54.86 39.71 -76.64
N ARG A 19 55.17 40.26 -77.82
CA ARG A 19 55.16 41.70 -78.16
C ARG A 19 53.85 42.13 -78.82
N GLY A 20 53.51 43.42 -78.67
CA GLY A 20 52.30 44.04 -79.21
C GLY A 20 52.29 44.43 -80.69
N SER A 21 51.34 45.31 -80.99
CA SER A 21 51.06 46.02 -82.25
C SER A 21 50.57 47.42 -81.86
N ASP A 22 51.16 48.52 -82.33
CA ASP A 22 50.91 49.18 -83.63
C ASP A 22 49.47 49.74 -83.77
N ALA A 23 49.22 50.99 -84.21
CA ALA A 23 50.09 52.15 -84.53
C ALA A 23 49.20 53.43 -84.70
N LYS A 24 49.53 54.57 -85.34
CA LYS A 24 50.67 55.13 -86.13
C LYS A 24 50.53 56.70 -86.12
N LEU A 25 51.18 57.44 -87.06
CA LEU A 25 51.14 58.92 -87.31
C LEU A 25 51.99 59.81 -86.37
N GLY A 26 52.90 60.69 -86.86
CA GLY A 26 53.47 60.79 -88.22
C GLY A 26 54.31 62.07 -88.51
N LEU A 27 55.36 61.91 -89.33
CA LEU A 27 56.17 62.95 -90.02
C LEU A 27 57.23 63.70 -89.14
N PRO A 28 58.25 64.39 -89.72
CA PRO A 28 59.51 63.69 -90.10
C PRO A 28 60.81 64.43 -89.68
N TRP A 29 61.95 63.97 -90.21
CA TRP A 29 63.33 64.39 -89.87
C TRP A 29 63.80 65.75 -90.43
N ASP A 30 64.93 66.21 -89.86
CA ASP A 30 65.97 67.10 -90.40
C ASP A 30 65.65 68.57 -90.75
N ALA A 31 65.87 69.46 -89.77
CA ALA A 31 66.40 70.82 -90.01
C ALA A 31 67.10 71.45 -88.79
N TYR A 32 68.42 71.62 -88.90
CA TYR A 32 69.30 72.71 -88.40
C TYR A 32 69.14 73.40 -87.02
N TYR A 33 70.31 73.69 -86.44
CA TYR A 33 70.53 74.70 -85.39
C TYR A 33 70.01 76.10 -85.78
N VAL A 34 69.52 76.89 -84.82
CA VAL A 34 70.22 78.08 -84.27
C VAL A 34 69.38 78.74 -83.16
N LEU A 35 70.06 79.25 -82.12
CA LEU A 35 69.47 80.05 -81.03
C LEU A 35 69.34 81.53 -81.41
N THR A 36 68.20 82.17 -81.15
CA THR A 36 68.13 83.62 -80.86
C THR A 36 66.92 84.00 -79.98
N LYS A 37 67.10 85.10 -79.25
CA LYS A 37 66.12 85.82 -78.38
C LYS A 37 64.90 86.32 -79.20
N ALA A 38 63.75 86.75 -78.62
CA ALA A 38 63.66 87.61 -77.44
C ALA A 38 62.27 87.71 -76.73
N GLU A 39 62.35 88.10 -75.44
CA GLU A 39 61.53 89.10 -74.73
C GLU A 39 59.99 89.17 -74.86
N ALA A 40 59.29 88.63 -73.83
CA ALA A 40 58.16 89.24 -73.11
C ALA A 40 57.92 88.38 -71.83
N ARG A 41 57.71 88.86 -70.60
CA ARG A 41 57.41 90.20 -70.05
C ARG A 41 56.05 90.79 -70.45
N LEU A 42 54.97 90.14 -70.01
CA LEU A 42 53.63 90.71 -69.94
C LEU A 42 53.21 90.94 -68.48
N THR A 43 53.65 92.07 -67.91
CA THR A 43 53.10 92.63 -66.67
C THR A 43 51.96 93.59 -66.99
N ASN A 44 50.72 93.24 -66.63
CA ASN A 44 49.54 94.09 -66.77
C ASN A 44 48.50 93.63 -65.73
N SER A 45 48.27 94.26 -64.57
CA SER A 45 48.57 95.63 -64.13
C SER A 45 47.79 96.73 -64.86
N LYS A 46 46.44 96.68 -64.81
CA LYS A 46 45.56 97.85 -65.07
C LYS A 46 44.07 97.75 -64.66
N ILE A 47 43.76 97.20 -63.48
CA ILE A 47 42.46 97.39 -62.80
C ILE A 47 42.73 97.48 -61.29
N HIS A 48 42.31 98.48 -60.51
CA HIS A 48 41.86 99.86 -60.79
C HIS A 48 42.33 100.75 -59.60
N PRO A 49 42.31 102.10 -59.65
CA PRO A 49 42.98 102.92 -58.64
C PRO A 49 42.10 103.44 -57.48
N ASN A 50 42.61 103.28 -56.25
CA ASN A 50 42.48 104.16 -55.07
C ASN A 50 41.08 104.41 -54.43
N THR A 51 41.15 104.90 -53.17
CA THR A 51 40.10 105.48 -52.32
C THR A 51 38.88 104.61 -51.94
N GLY A 52 38.96 104.01 -50.74
CA GLY A 52 37.81 103.63 -49.92
C GLY A 52 37.51 102.13 -49.84
N SER A 53 37.37 101.60 -48.61
CA SER A 53 36.71 100.31 -48.35
C SER A 53 35.23 100.41 -48.77
N PRO A 54 34.63 99.31 -49.29
CA PRO A 54 34.21 98.23 -48.39
C PRO A 54 34.70 96.84 -48.82
N ASP A 55 34.37 95.84 -48.01
CA ASP A 55 34.77 94.44 -48.19
C ASP A 55 34.21 93.81 -49.47
N TYR A 56 35.07 93.05 -50.15
CA TYR A 56 34.67 92.04 -51.12
C TYR A 56 35.31 90.71 -50.72
N ASN A 57 34.48 89.74 -50.34
CA ASN A 57 34.93 88.36 -50.12
C ASN A 57 35.41 87.76 -51.45
N ILE A 58 36.73 87.75 -51.66
CA ILE A 58 37.35 86.98 -52.75
C ILE A 58 37.55 85.55 -52.25
N THR A 59 36.57 84.70 -52.52
CA THR A 59 36.60 83.27 -52.19
C THR A 59 37.63 82.51 -53.03
N HIS A 60 38.48 81.75 -52.33
CA HIS A 60 39.18 80.53 -52.78
C HIS A 60 40.14 80.64 -53.97
N ASP A 61 41.37 80.18 -53.73
CA ASP A 61 41.76 78.87 -54.29
C ASP A 61 42.76 78.15 -53.35
N HIS A 62 42.54 76.85 -53.10
CA HIS A 62 43.43 75.99 -52.32
C HIS A 62 44.24 75.03 -53.22
N THR A 63 44.23 75.18 -54.55
CA THR A 63 45.04 74.38 -55.49
C THR A 63 46.55 74.39 -55.22
N THR A 64 47.06 75.32 -54.41
CA THR A 64 48.47 75.36 -53.98
C THR A 64 48.75 74.77 -52.60
N ASP A 65 47.74 74.59 -51.74
CA ASP A 65 47.91 74.31 -50.29
C ASP A 65 48.35 72.87 -49.97
N PHE A 66 48.14 71.93 -50.89
CA PHE A 66 48.46 70.49 -50.70
C PHE A 66 49.68 70.03 -51.51
N THR A 67 50.60 70.94 -51.83
CA THR A 67 51.73 70.67 -52.75
C THR A 67 52.90 69.91 -52.12
N ASN A 68 52.88 69.54 -50.83
CA ASN A 68 54.05 68.91 -50.19
C ASN A 68 53.80 67.97 -48.98
N VAL A 69 52.84 67.04 -49.07
CA VAL A 69 52.79 65.86 -48.18
C VAL A 69 52.68 64.58 -49.01
N GLY A 70 53.78 63.83 -49.09
CA GLY A 70 53.89 62.61 -49.89
C GLY A 70 53.25 61.36 -49.25
N THR A 71 53.23 60.28 -50.02
CA THR A 71 52.72 58.96 -49.61
C THR A 71 53.27 58.48 -48.28
N ASN A 72 52.40 58.22 -47.31
CA ASN A 72 52.73 57.31 -46.20
C ASN A 72 51.49 56.51 -45.75
N THR A 73 51.71 55.29 -45.27
CA THR A 73 50.66 54.34 -44.91
C THR A 73 50.13 54.52 -43.47
N HIS A 74 48.96 53.94 -43.19
CA HIS A 74 48.44 53.64 -41.84
C HIS A 74 48.00 54.79 -40.90
N ALA A 75 47.92 56.05 -41.34
CA ALA A 75 47.56 57.18 -40.46
C ALA A 75 46.21 57.89 -40.74
N GLN A 76 45.44 57.51 -41.77
CA GLN A 76 44.23 58.23 -42.19
C GLN A 76 42.91 57.45 -42.01
N LEU A 77 42.87 56.55 -41.02
CA LEU A 77 41.65 55.87 -40.57
C LEU A 77 41.29 56.22 -39.10
N ASP A 78 41.90 57.28 -38.56
CA ASP A 78 41.80 57.70 -37.16
C ASP A 78 41.64 59.22 -37.00
N THR A 79 40.76 59.84 -37.80
CA THR A 79 40.36 61.26 -37.60
C THR A 79 38.95 61.60 -38.07
N HIS A 80 38.05 60.62 -38.15
CA HIS A 80 36.61 60.84 -38.39
C HIS A 80 35.76 60.32 -37.22
N LYS A 81 36.23 60.55 -35.99
CA LYS A 81 35.62 60.01 -34.76
C LYS A 81 35.57 60.99 -33.57
N SER A 82 35.64 62.30 -33.84
CA SER A 82 35.80 63.34 -32.81
C SER A 82 35.14 64.69 -33.13
N SER A 83 34.07 64.72 -33.94
CA SER A 83 33.34 65.96 -34.25
C SER A 83 31.81 65.83 -34.39
N ASP A 84 31.22 64.74 -33.94
CA ASP A 84 29.77 64.67 -33.68
C ASP A 84 29.53 64.22 -32.24
N GLY A 85 28.54 64.83 -31.59
CA GLY A 85 28.49 65.05 -30.14
C GLY A 85 27.82 63.97 -29.30
N THR A 86 27.71 62.72 -29.80
CA THR A 86 27.05 61.62 -29.09
C THR A 86 28.05 60.62 -28.53
N ASP A 87 28.04 60.47 -27.20
CA ASP A 87 29.04 59.76 -26.43
C ASP A 87 28.92 58.22 -26.51
N HIS A 88 29.79 57.60 -27.32
CA HIS A 88 29.92 56.15 -27.41
C HIS A 88 30.80 55.52 -26.31
N SER A 89 31.27 56.26 -25.30
CA SER A 89 32.05 55.71 -24.17
C SER A 89 31.20 55.01 -23.10
N GLY A 90 29.87 55.19 -23.13
CA GLY A 90 28.95 54.60 -22.15
C GLY A 90 28.60 53.11 -22.34
N VAL A 91 28.76 52.54 -23.54
CA VAL A 91 28.21 51.20 -23.87
C VAL A 91 29.18 50.06 -23.56
N ASN A 92 29.69 50.03 -22.33
CA ASN A 92 30.17 48.81 -21.66
C ASN A 92 29.02 48.12 -20.89
N GLY A 93 27.78 48.33 -21.33
CA GLY A 93 26.60 47.69 -20.75
C GLY A 93 26.62 46.19 -21.00
N VAL A 94 26.85 45.42 -19.94
CA VAL A 94 26.48 44.00 -19.95
C VAL A 94 24.96 43.95 -20.03
N VAL A 95 24.43 43.50 -21.18
CA VAL A 95 22.98 43.29 -21.37
C VAL A 95 22.52 42.28 -20.32
N THR A 96 21.91 42.79 -19.26
CA THR A 96 21.48 41.98 -18.11
C THR A 96 19.99 41.69 -18.16
N ILE A 97 19.23 42.46 -18.94
CA ILE A 97 17.82 42.26 -19.26
C ILE A 97 17.56 42.66 -20.72
N HIS A 98 16.65 41.96 -21.42
CA HIS A 98 16.43 42.17 -22.86
C HIS A 98 15.84 43.55 -23.23
N SER A 99 15.39 44.34 -22.24
CA SER A 99 14.97 45.73 -22.43
C SER A 99 16.11 46.67 -22.83
N ASP A 100 17.36 46.28 -22.59
CA ASP A 100 18.55 47.11 -22.87
C ASP A 100 18.81 47.26 -24.38
N VAL A 101 18.21 46.38 -25.22
CA VAL A 101 18.27 46.42 -26.67
C VAL A 101 17.05 47.15 -27.23
N THR A 102 17.11 48.48 -27.26
CA THR A 102 16.15 49.31 -28.02
C THR A 102 16.66 49.55 -29.44
N ASP A 103 15.75 49.77 -30.39
CA ASP A 103 16.07 49.87 -31.82
C ASP A 103 16.86 51.14 -32.22
N ALA A 104 17.14 52.02 -31.25
CA ALA A 104 17.93 53.23 -31.41
C ALA A 104 19.44 52.95 -31.47
N GLY A 105 19.94 52.52 -32.64
CA GLY A 105 21.36 52.69 -33.03
C GLY A 105 22.22 51.43 -33.14
N SER A 106 21.68 50.24 -32.88
CA SER A 106 22.42 48.97 -33.02
C SER A 106 22.35 48.34 -34.42
N GLY A 107 21.35 48.71 -35.23
CA GLY A 107 21.20 48.22 -36.61
C GLY A 107 20.57 46.82 -36.72
N LEU A 108 19.38 46.62 -36.14
CA LEU A 108 18.54 45.42 -36.30
C LEU A 108 19.30 44.08 -36.14
N ILE A 109 20.05 43.95 -35.05
CA ILE A 109 20.76 42.70 -34.68
C ILE A 109 19.76 41.57 -34.34
N ILE A 110 18.56 41.93 -33.89
CA ILE A 110 17.42 41.05 -33.65
C ILE A 110 16.17 41.78 -34.18
N THR A 111 15.49 41.20 -35.17
CA THR A 111 14.24 41.76 -35.72
C THR A 111 13.09 41.65 -34.71
N GLU A 112 11.98 42.39 -34.95
CA GLU A 112 10.78 42.31 -34.11
C GLU A 112 10.16 40.89 -34.11
N THR A 113 10.29 40.16 -35.22
CA THR A 113 9.92 38.73 -35.32
C THR A 113 10.79 37.88 -34.40
N GLU A 114 12.13 37.95 -34.54
CA GLU A 114 13.05 37.17 -33.70
C GLU A 114 12.94 37.53 -32.21
N ARG A 115 12.59 38.78 -31.89
CA ARG A 115 12.30 39.25 -30.52
C ARG A 115 11.02 38.62 -29.97
N THR A 116 9.99 38.47 -30.80
CA THR A 116 8.77 37.73 -30.47
C THR A 116 9.04 36.23 -30.29
N ASP A 117 9.80 35.62 -31.20
CA ASP A 117 10.14 34.19 -31.16
C ASP A 117 10.99 33.84 -29.94
N LEU A 118 12.02 34.65 -29.62
CA LEU A 118 12.86 34.48 -28.44
C LEU A 118 12.08 34.67 -27.13
N ASN A 119 11.18 35.66 -27.06
CA ASN A 119 10.30 35.80 -25.90
C ASN A 119 9.38 34.57 -25.75
N THR A 120 8.79 34.09 -26.85
CA THR A 120 7.92 32.90 -26.84
C THR A 120 8.67 31.64 -26.38
N ALA A 121 9.88 31.43 -26.90
CA ALA A 121 10.75 30.32 -26.50
C ALA A 121 11.20 30.39 -25.03
N LEU A 122 11.46 31.59 -24.50
CA LEU A 122 11.88 31.78 -23.10
C LEU A 122 10.70 31.66 -22.11
N ILE A 123 9.50 32.14 -22.49
CA ILE A 123 8.26 32.01 -21.71
C ILE A 123 7.83 30.54 -21.60
N HIS A 124 8.16 29.70 -22.59
CA HIS A 124 7.94 28.26 -22.58
C HIS A 124 8.73 27.50 -21.49
N VAL A 125 9.67 28.14 -20.80
CA VAL A 125 10.40 27.58 -19.65
C VAL A 125 9.76 27.98 -18.30
N GLY A 126 8.82 28.93 -18.30
CA GLY A 126 8.39 29.61 -17.08
C GLY A 126 6.91 29.64 -16.75
N SER A 127 5.99 29.29 -17.67
CA SER A 127 4.55 29.53 -17.41
C SER A 127 3.50 28.63 -18.10
N ASP A 128 3.85 27.69 -18.98
CA ASP A 128 2.83 26.85 -19.63
C ASP A 128 2.42 25.66 -18.74
N GLY A 129 1.53 25.94 -17.80
CA GLY A 129 0.93 24.94 -16.92
C GLY A 129 -0.09 24.02 -17.59
N THR A 130 -0.05 23.81 -18.93
CA THR A 130 -1.01 22.94 -19.62
C THR A 130 -0.44 21.74 -20.39
N ASP A 131 0.81 21.75 -20.89
CA ASP A 131 1.39 20.54 -21.50
C ASP A 131 2.93 20.45 -21.46
N HIS A 132 3.52 20.47 -20.26
CA HIS A 132 4.94 20.11 -20.09
C HIS A 132 5.13 18.58 -20.16
N THR A 133 5.39 18.07 -21.37
CA THR A 133 5.81 16.68 -21.57
C THR A 133 7.23 16.46 -21.01
N PHE A 134 7.33 16.17 -19.71
CA PHE A 134 8.59 15.83 -19.02
C PHE A 134 9.12 14.46 -19.47
N ILE A 135 9.76 14.41 -20.64
CA ILE A 135 10.22 13.15 -21.28
C ILE A 135 11.28 12.41 -20.46
N ASP A 136 12.10 13.10 -19.65
CA ASP A 136 13.17 12.48 -18.84
C ASP A 136 13.64 13.39 -17.68
N GLN A 137 12.79 13.65 -16.66
CA GLN A 137 13.23 14.25 -15.37
C GLN A 137 12.43 13.78 -14.15
N ASP A 138 13.13 13.57 -13.04
CA ASP A 138 12.52 13.48 -11.70
C ASP A 138 11.81 14.80 -11.34
N VAL A 139 10.56 14.72 -10.85
CA VAL A 139 9.84 15.89 -10.31
C VAL A 139 10.39 16.26 -8.92
N ARG A 140 11.51 16.98 -8.90
CA ARG A 140 12.21 17.42 -7.68
C ARG A 140 11.83 18.85 -7.29
N THR A 141 10.89 18.98 -6.36
CA THR A 141 10.40 20.27 -5.84
C THR A 141 11.10 20.67 -4.54
N SER A 142 11.65 21.88 -4.49
CA SER A 142 12.42 22.41 -3.35
C SER A 142 11.58 23.03 -2.21
N ALA A 143 10.31 23.32 -2.48
CA ALA A 143 9.30 23.64 -1.48
C ALA A 143 8.15 22.65 -1.64
N GLY A 144 7.64 22.10 -0.53
CA GLY A 144 6.70 20.97 -0.54
C GLY A 144 5.43 21.26 -1.34
N PRO A 145 5.22 20.60 -2.50
CA PRO A 145 4.11 20.89 -3.38
C PRO A 145 2.83 20.21 -2.88
N SER A 146 1.71 20.91 -2.99
CA SER A 146 0.39 20.29 -3.04
C SER A 146 0.07 19.94 -4.49
N PHE A 147 0.21 18.66 -4.86
CA PHE A 147 -0.44 18.15 -6.06
C PHE A 147 -1.90 17.88 -5.73
N ASP A 148 -2.83 18.44 -6.51
CA ASP A 148 -4.28 18.26 -6.34
C ASP A 148 -4.73 16.88 -6.86
N GLU A 149 -4.16 16.45 -7.99
CA GLU A 149 -4.27 15.09 -8.53
C GLU A 149 -2.90 14.57 -8.99
N LEU A 150 -2.69 13.25 -8.90
CA LEU A 150 -1.59 12.53 -9.56
C LEU A 150 -2.20 11.43 -10.43
N THR A 151 -2.60 11.79 -11.64
CA THR A 151 -3.18 10.85 -12.61
C THR A 151 -2.07 10.01 -13.26
N ILE A 152 -2.17 8.68 -13.18
CA ILE A 152 -1.25 7.74 -13.82
C ILE A 152 -2.04 6.89 -14.81
N THR A 153 -1.72 7.01 -16.10
CA THR A 153 -2.57 6.47 -17.20
C THR A 153 -1.89 5.39 -18.05
N SER A 154 -0.61 5.09 -17.81
CA SER A 154 0.14 4.09 -18.59
C SER A 154 0.04 2.69 -17.97
N PRO A 155 -0.50 1.67 -18.67
CA PRO A 155 -0.65 0.31 -18.14
C PRO A 155 0.63 -0.55 -18.22
N THR A 156 1.79 0.04 -18.53
CA THR A 156 3.04 -0.70 -18.82
C THR A 156 4.29 -0.09 -18.14
N GLN A 157 4.15 0.53 -16.96
CA GLN A 157 5.27 1.13 -16.23
C GLN A 157 5.43 0.54 -14.82
N ASP A 158 6.66 0.13 -14.49
CA ASP A 158 7.03 -0.39 -13.17
C ASP A 158 7.37 0.75 -12.21
N PHE A 159 6.52 0.99 -11.21
CA PHE A 159 6.72 2.07 -10.24
C PHE A 159 7.65 1.67 -9.10
N LYS A 160 8.81 2.32 -9.01
CA LYS A 160 9.87 2.00 -8.03
C LYS A 160 10.17 3.16 -7.08
N PHE A 161 9.35 3.30 -6.03
CA PHE A 161 9.53 4.30 -4.98
C PHE A 161 10.77 3.98 -4.11
N LEU A 162 11.72 4.90 -3.98
CA LEU A 162 13.02 4.67 -3.33
C LEU A 162 13.37 5.71 -2.25
N GLN A 163 13.03 5.36 -1.00
CA GLN A 163 13.64 5.84 0.26
C GLN A 163 13.60 7.36 0.62
N PRO A 164 13.73 7.71 1.92
CA PRO A 164 13.11 7.03 3.07
C PRO A 164 12.52 8.01 4.11
N THR A 165 11.47 7.57 4.81
CA THR A 165 11.21 8.02 6.19
C THR A 165 10.87 6.82 7.07
N ALA A 166 11.39 6.82 8.30
CA ALA A 166 11.28 5.76 9.32
C ALA A 166 11.81 4.35 8.97
N ILE A 167 11.47 3.76 7.82
CA ILE A 167 11.83 2.38 7.44
C ILE A 167 12.39 2.37 6.00
N ASN A 168 13.52 1.69 5.81
CA ASN A 168 14.15 1.57 4.49
C ASN A 168 13.29 0.72 3.54
N GLY A 169 12.82 1.33 2.45
CA GLY A 169 12.02 0.66 1.42
C GLY A 169 10.51 0.63 1.67
N SER A 170 9.99 1.31 2.70
CA SER A 170 8.54 1.42 2.92
C SER A 170 7.92 2.59 2.17
N ILE A 171 6.67 2.41 1.72
CA ILE A 171 5.75 3.52 1.42
C ILE A 171 4.98 3.83 2.71
N ALA A 172 4.94 5.11 3.12
CA ALA A 172 4.27 5.55 4.34
C ALA A 172 3.19 6.60 4.02
N TRP A 173 1.98 6.40 4.56
CA TRP A 173 0.85 7.32 4.42
C TRP A 173 0.52 7.89 5.80
N GLN A 174 0.64 9.20 5.99
CA GLN A 174 0.40 9.86 7.28
C GLN A 174 -0.49 11.09 7.10
N GLY A 175 -1.62 11.13 7.81
CA GLY A 175 -2.46 12.31 7.92
C GLY A 175 -1.74 13.45 8.65
N GLN A 176 -1.76 14.64 8.05
CA GLN A 176 -1.05 15.83 8.52
C GLN A 176 -1.58 16.38 9.86
N THR A 177 -2.84 16.12 10.19
CA THR A 177 -3.53 16.66 11.37
C THR A 177 -3.72 15.57 12.43
N SER A 178 -3.28 15.84 13.66
CA SER A 178 -3.49 14.94 14.79
C SER A 178 -4.97 14.85 15.18
N GLY A 179 -5.43 13.67 15.58
CA GLY A 179 -6.83 13.41 15.95
C GLY A 179 -7.78 13.11 14.78
N THR A 180 -7.37 13.29 13.52
CA THR A 180 -8.13 12.85 12.35
C THR A 180 -7.61 11.55 11.77
N ALA A 181 -8.52 10.61 11.46
CA ALA A 181 -8.15 9.31 10.88
C ALA A 181 -7.64 9.45 9.43
N THR A 182 -6.45 8.91 9.16
CA THR A 182 -5.99 8.70 7.78
C THR A 182 -6.82 7.60 7.15
N ARG A 183 -7.34 7.80 5.95
CA ARG A 183 -8.12 6.80 5.20
C ARG A 183 -7.39 6.47 3.91
N PHE A 184 -7.11 5.19 3.71
CA PHE A 184 -6.64 4.62 2.46
C PHE A 184 -7.77 3.74 1.92
N GLY A 185 -8.15 3.93 0.66
CA GLY A 185 -9.35 3.33 0.10
C GLY A 185 -9.14 2.92 -1.35
N PHE A 186 -9.39 1.65 -1.63
CA PHE A 186 -9.43 1.10 -2.99
C PHE A 186 -10.88 1.14 -3.48
N PHE A 187 -11.07 1.64 -4.70
CA PHE A 187 -12.37 1.68 -5.36
C PHE A 187 -12.21 1.19 -6.80
N SER A 188 -13.05 0.24 -7.16
CA SER A 188 -13.22 -0.30 -8.50
C SER A 188 -14.55 0.23 -9.08
N LYS A 189 -14.66 0.32 -10.41
CA LYS A 189 -15.86 0.86 -11.06
C LYS A 189 -15.99 0.44 -12.52
N ASP A 190 -16.25 -0.84 -12.76
CA ASP A 190 -16.71 -1.35 -14.07
C ASP A 190 -18.10 -0.78 -14.46
N GLY A 191 -18.97 -0.58 -13.47
CA GLY A 191 -20.34 -0.11 -13.64
C GLY A 191 -21.42 -1.21 -13.64
N ASP A 192 -21.04 -2.49 -13.54
CA ASP A 192 -21.97 -3.62 -13.35
C ASP A 192 -21.90 -4.24 -11.94
N GLY A 193 -20.83 -3.99 -11.18
CA GLY A 193 -20.65 -4.42 -9.80
C GLY A 193 -19.99 -5.80 -9.65
N THR A 194 -19.39 -6.32 -10.72
CA THR A 194 -18.68 -7.62 -10.74
C THR A 194 -17.18 -7.48 -10.43
N ASP A 195 -16.68 -6.25 -10.32
CA ASP A 195 -15.37 -5.83 -9.84
C ASP A 195 -14.87 -6.62 -8.59
N HIS A 196 -13.55 -6.76 -8.48
CA HIS A 196 -12.88 -7.23 -7.26
C HIS A 196 -12.06 -6.10 -6.64
N VAL A 197 -12.12 -5.95 -5.32
CA VAL A 197 -11.19 -5.08 -4.56
C VAL A 197 -10.28 -5.98 -3.74
N ILE A 198 -9.03 -6.09 -4.17
CA ILE A 198 -8.02 -7.00 -3.62
C ILE A 198 -6.76 -6.22 -3.23
N PHE A 199 -6.26 -6.49 -2.02
CA PHE A 199 -4.93 -6.11 -1.56
C PHE A 199 -4.11 -7.38 -1.35
N ASP A 200 -3.22 -7.67 -2.29
CA ASP A 200 -2.26 -8.77 -2.21
C ASP A 200 -0.91 -8.27 -1.68
N ILE A 201 -0.36 -8.97 -0.69
CA ILE A 201 1.03 -8.82 -0.24
C ILE A 201 1.78 -10.09 -0.62
N TYR A 202 2.89 -9.97 -1.36
CA TYR A 202 3.76 -11.09 -1.74
C TYR A 202 5.08 -11.06 -0.98
N GLY A 203 5.41 -12.16 -0.30
CA GLY A 203 6.73 -12.42 0.24
C GLY A 203 7.63 -13.01 -0.85
N VAL A 204 8.46 -12.19 -1.48
CA VAL A 204 9.44 -12.63 -2.49
C VAL A 204 10.78 -12.91 -1.80
N GLY A 205 11.16 -14.18 -1.71
CA GLY A 205 12.36 -14.61 -0.97
C GLY A 205 13.70 -14.23 -1.65
N VAL A 206 13.73 -14.24 -2.98
CA VAL A 206 14.89 -13.86 -3.82
C VAL A 206 14.35 -13.20 -5.10
N PRO A 207 14.93 -12.10 -5.62
CA PRO A 207 14.36 -11.37 -6.77
C PRO A 207 14.11 -12.18 -8.05
N ASP A 208 14.86 -13.27 -8.26
CA ASP A 208 14.82 -14.08 -9.48
C ASP A 208 14.03 -15.41 -9.30
N ASP A 209 13.46 -15.68 -8.12
CA ASP A 209 12.73 -16.93 -7.83
C ASP A 209 11.25 -16.65 -7.45
N PHE A 210 10.36 -17.01 -8.37
CA PHE A 210 8.91 -16.95 -8.19
C PHE A 210 8.30 -18.28 -7.70
N THR A 211 9.12 -19.29 -7.39
CA THR A 211 8.64 -20.55 -6.79
C THR A 211 8.53 -20.41 -5.28
N GLY A 212 7.42 -20.90 -4.72
CA GLY A 212 7.15 -20.77 -3.27
C GLY A 212 6.66 -19.39 -2.81
N LEU A 213 6.07 -18.57 -3.69
CA LEU A 213 5.48 -17.28 -3.31
C LEU A 213 4.42 -17.42 -2.20
N GLU A 214 4.79 -17.00 -1.00
CA GLU A 214 3.87 -16.79 0.11
C GLU A 214 3.09 -15.49 -0.17
N ASN A 215 1.76 -15.55 -0.19
CA ASN A 215 0.95 -14.34 -0.24
C ASN A 215 -0.03 -14.25 0.92
N MET A 216 -0.35 -13.01 1.29
CA MET A 216 -1.51 -12.67 2.10
C MET A 216 -2.47 -11.88 1.21
N VAL A 217 -3.70 -12.35 1.11
CA VAL A 217 -4.76 -11.71 0.31
C VAL A 217 -5.85 -11.23 1.24
N ILE A 218 -6.10 -9.92 1.23
CA ILE A 218 -7.22 -9.28 1.93
C ILE A 218 -8.09 -8.63 0.85
N GLY A 219 -9.39 -8.93 0.80
CA GLY A 219 -10.22 -8.35 -0.25
C GLY A 219 -11.70 -8.70 -0.17
N TYR A 220 -12.47 -8.12 -1.08
CA TYR A 220 -13.88 -8.41 -1.27
C TYR A 220 -14.09 -9.01 -2.67
N LEU A 221 -14.65 -10.21 -2.70
CA LEU A 221 -15.00 -10.92 -3.92
C LEU A 221 -16.41 -10.53 -4.37
N ASN A 222 -16.64 -10.49 -5.69
CA ASN A 222 -17.95 -10.24 -6.30
C ASN A 222 -19.07 -11.22 -5.90
N SER A 223 -18.72 -12.36 -5.29
CA SER A 223 -19.66 -13.27 -4.63
C SER A 223 -20.24 -12.72 -3.30
N GLY A 224 -19.86 -11.51 -2.90
CA GLY A 224 -20.24 -10.87 -1.64
C GLY A 224 -19.38 -11.30 -0.44
N VAL A 225 -18.29 -12.02 -0.69
CA VAL A 225 -17.44 -12.64 0.35
C VAL A 225 -16.21 -11.79 0.62
N PHE A 226 -16.10 -11.29 1.85
CA PHE A 226 -14.83 -10.77 2.37
C PHE A 226 -13.88 -11.94 2.65
N ILE A 227 -12.65 -11.86 2.15
CA ILE A 227 -11.62 -12.88 2.34
C ILE A 227 -10.40 -12.32 3.07
N VAL A 228 -9.86 -13.15 3.96
CA VAL A 228 -8.49 -13.08 4.46
C VAL A 228 -7.92 -14.48 4.25
N ARG A 229 -6.96 -14.65 3.34
CA ARG A 229 -6.34 -15.96 3.02
C ARG A 229 -4.82 -15.86 2.93
N SER A 230 -4.13 -16.98 3.13
CA SER A 230 -2.74 -17.18 2.73
C SER A 230 -2.63 -18.38 1.80
N SER A 231 -1.64 -18.40 0.90
CA SER A 231 -1.39 -19.50 -0.03
C SER A 231 -0.81 -20.76 0.64
N THR A 232 0.02 -20.59 1.66
CA THR A 232 0.86 -21.66 2.22
C THR A 232 0.89 -21.72 3.75
N ASN A 233 0.66 -20.59 4.44
CA ASN A 233 0.94 -20.44 5.87
C ASN A 233 -0.31 -20.17 6.72
N GLU A 234 -0.15 -20.30 8.04
CA GLU A 234 -1.19 -19.97 9.02
C GLU A 234 -1.45 -18.46 9.08
N ILE A 235 -2.74 -18.07 9.09
CA ILE A 235 -3.15 -16.69 9.34
C ILE A 235 -3.29 -16.47 10.84
N GLN A 236 -2.23 -15.97 11.46
CA GLN A 236 -2.25 -15.67 12.89
C GLN A 236 -2.85 -14.29 13.17
N LEU A 237 -4.12 -14.28 13.58
CA LEU A 237 -4.72 -13.11 14.23
C LEU A 237 -4.23 -13.05 15.68
N ARG A 238 -3.56 -11.96 16.06
CA ARG A 238 -3.02 -11.75 17.41
C ARG A 238 -3.57 -10.46 18.01
N SER A 239 -4.05 -10.53 19.25
CA SER A 239 -4.36 -9.37 20.07
C SER A 239 -3.20 -9.05 21.04
N GLY A 240 -3.17 -7.85 21.60
CA GLY A 240 -2.09 -7.40 22.48
C GLY A 240 -2.21 -7.88 23.93
N SER A 241 -1.25 -7.49 24.76
CA SER A 241 -1.26 -7.78 26.21
C SER A 241 -2.21 -6.84 26.96
N GLY A 242 -3.51 -7.14 26.92
CA GLY A 242 -4.54 -6.29 27.52
C GLY A 242 -5.93 -6.93 27.50
N ALA A 243 -6.97 -6.10 27.43
CA ALA A 243 -8.36 -6.54 27.20
C ALA A 243 -8.67 -6.76 25.70
N ASP A 244 -7.62 -6.90 24.90
CA ASP A 244 -7.66 -6.91 23.44
C ASP A 244 -8.20 -8.25 22.94
N HIS A 245 -9.28 -8.20 22.18
CA HIS A 245 -10.05 -9.37 21.76
C HIS A 245 -10.24 -9.41 20.25
N ILE A 246 -10.30 -10.62 19.68
CA ILE A 246 -10.68 -10.84 18.29
C ILE A 246 -12.19 -11.13 18.29
N GLN A 247 -13.01 -10.08 18.08
CA GLN A 247 -14.46 -10.21 17.95
C GLN A 247 -14.85 -10.51 16.50
N MET A 248 -15.72 -11.51 16.30
CA MET A 248 -16.29 -11.87 15.01
C MET A 248 -17.82 -11.77 15.07
N HIS A 249 -18.36 -10.57 14.81
CA HIS A 249 -19.80 -10.34 14.80
C HIS A 249 -20.44 -10.85 13.51
N THR A 250 -21.21 -11.94 13.62
CA THR A 250 -21.93 -12.56 12.49
C THR A 250 -23.43 -12.59 12.77
N SER A 251 -24.24 -12.33 11.74
CA SER A 251 -25.72 -12.38 11.80
C SER A 251 -26.30 -13.73 11.39
N LYS A 252 -25.44 -14.71 11.15
CA LYS A 252 -25.72 -16.09 10.72
C LYS A 252 -24.71 -17.03 11.39
N ALA A 253 -24.94 -18.34 11.30
CA ALA A 253 -24.02 -19.34 11.83
C ALA A 253 -22.59 -19.18 11.29
N MET A 254 -21.62 -19.32 12.18
CA MET A 254 -20.20 -19.45 11.84
C MET A 254 -19.91 -20.94 11.61
N THR A 255 -19.58 -21.32 10.37
CA THR A 255 -19.31 -22.71 10.00
C THR A 255 -17.81 -22.94 9.84
N PHE A 256 -17.23 -23.71 10.75
CA PHE A 256 -15.91 -24.29 10.54
C PHE A 256 -16.05 -25.55 9.65
N PRO A 257 -15.29 -25.71 8.56
CA PRO A 257 -15.22 -26.97 7.82
C PRO A 257 -14.54 -28.06 8.67
N ALA A 258 -14.56 -29.31 8.19
CA ALA A 258 -14.06 -30.47 8.92
C ALA A 258 -12.63 -30.25 9.47
N GLY A 259 -12.51 -30.20 10.80
CA GLY A 259 -11.30 -29.85 11.53
C GLY A 259 -11.62 -29.60 13.01
N ASN A 260 -10.60 -29.22 13.79
CA ASN A 260 -10.74 -28.98 15.22
C ASN A 260 -10.78 -27.48 15.53
N VAL A 261 -11.69 -27.07 16.42
CA VAL A 261 -11.58 -25.80 17.15
C VAL A 261 -10.92 -26.09 18.50
N THR A 262 -9.68 -25.61 18.68
CA THR A 262 -8.86 -25.94 19.86
C THR A 262 -8.61 -24.69 20.70
N ALA A 263 -9.00 -24.73 21.98
CA ALA A 263 -8.57 -23.76 22.99
C ALA A 263 -7.47 -24.38 23.86
N THR A 264 -6.29 -23.77 23.87
CA THR A 264 -5.13 -24.25 24.65
C THR A 264 -4.76 -23.23 25.72
N GLY A 265 -4.87 -23.61 26.99
CA GLY A 265 -4.51 -22.74 28.13
C GLY A 265 -5.54 -21.68 28.51
N GLY A 266 -6.81 -21.84 28.10
CA GLY A 266 -7.92 -20.97 28.48
C GLY A 266 -9.28 -21.62 28.20
N ASP A 267 -10.35 -21.03 28.72
CA ASP A 267 -11.70 -21.61 28.68
C ASP A 267 -12.41 -21.42 27.33
N PHE A 268 -12.95 -22.49 26.76
CA PHE A 268 -13.90 -22.42 25.66
C PHE A 268 -15.33 -22.22 26.20
N ILE A 269 -15.66 -20.99 26.58
CA ILE A 269 -16.96 -20.63 27.15
C ILE A 269 -17.99 -20.42 26.03
N THR A 270 -19.03 -21.24 25.99
CA THR A 270 -20.15 -21.11 25.05
C THR A 270 -21.48 -20.99 25.79
N THR A 271 -22.20 -19.89 25.55
CA THR A 271 -23.51 -19.62 26.16
C THR A 271 -24.64 -19.92 25.18
N GLY A 272 -25.70 -20.59 25.65
CA GLY A 272 -26.84 -21.02 24.83
C GLY A 272 -27.05 -22.53 24.85
N THR A 273 -27.74 -23.04 23.81
CA THR A 273 -28.07 -24.46 23.65
C THR A 273 -27.00 -25.18 22.83
N HIS A 274 -26.49 -26.30 23.33
CA HIS A 274 -25.43 -27.07 22.66
C HIS A 274 -25.95 -28.42 22.15
N GLU A 275 -26.19 -28.52 20.85
CA GLU A 275 -26.57 -29.78 20.19
C GLU A 275 -25.32 -30.64 19.87
N HIS A 276 -24.92 -31.47 20.83
CA HIS A 276 -23.93 -32.52 20.60
C HIS A 276 -24.62 -33.73 19.95
N ARG A 277 -24.34 -34.03 18.68
CA ARG A 277 -25.15 -34.97 17.88
C ARG A 277 -25.03 -36.46 18.21
N GLN A 278 -24.21 -36.85 19.19
CA GLN A 278 -23.85 -38.24 19.55
C GLN A 278 -23.55 -38.39 21.07
N VAL A 279 -24.34 -37.77 21.96
CA VAL A 279 -24.03 -37.82 23.41
C VAL A 279 -24.31 -39.20 24.01
N LYS A 280 -23.25 -39.90 24.45
CA LYS A 280 -23.36 -41.07 25.33
C LYS A 280 -23.26 -40.74 26.83
N CYS A 281 -22.80 -39.55 27.23
CA CYS A 281 -22.74 -39.11 28.63
C CYS A 281 -23.02 -37.59 28.81
N LYS A 282 -23.81 -37.20 29.82
CA LYS A 282 -24.16 -35.81 30.16
C LYS A 282 -24.02 -35.54 31.67
N MET A 283 -23.73 -34.30 32.05
CA MET A 283 -23.99 -33.85 33.42
C MET A 283 -25.47 -33.46 33.57
N THR A 284 -26.08 -33.79 34.70
CA THR A 284 -27.46 -33.43 35.02
C THR A 284 -27.52 -32.06 35.70
N ALA A 285 -28.68 -31.39 35.63
CA ALA A 285 -28.89 -30.06 36.24
C ALA A 285 -28.72 -30.02 37.77
N ILE A 286 -28.66 -31.18 38.44
CA ILE A 286 -28.44 -31.30 39.89
C ILE A 286 -27.04 -31.81 40.27
N GLY A 287 -26.15 -32.04 39.30
CA GLY A 287 -24.76 -32.47 39.55
C GLY A 287 -24.54 -33.99 39.51
N GLY A 288 -25.40 -34.74 38.83
CA GLY A 288 -25.15 -36.16 38.49
C GLY A 288 -24.38 -36.31 37.18
N PHE A 289 -23.64 -37.40 37.03
CA PHE A 289 -23.08 -37.86 35.76
C PHE A 289 -23.96 -39.00 35.23
N ALA A 290 -24.54 -38.81 34.05
CA ALA A 290 -25.48 -39.74 33.45
C ALA A 290 -25.00 -40.24 32.08
N ILE A 291 -25.30 -41.50 31.77
CA ILE A 291 -25.00 -42.16 30.50
C ILE A 291 -26.27 -42.60 29.78
N LEU A 292 -26.20 -42.73 28.45
CA LEU A 292 -27.34 -43.07 27.60
C LEU A 292 -27.35 -44.58 27.28
N LEU A 293 -28.34 -45.29 27.81
CA LEU A 293 -28.51 -46.74 27.70
C LEU A 293 -29.95 -47.10 27.30
N GLN A 294 -30.14 -48.26 26.70
CA GLN A 294 -31.46 -48.72 26.26
C GLN A 294 -32.29 -49.22 27.45
N ASN A 295 -33.51 -48.70 27.62
CA ASN A 295 -34.49 -49.24 28.55
C ASN A 295 -34.90 -50.66 28.10
N ARG A 296 -34.67 -51.67 28.96
CA ARG A 296 -35.11 -53.06 28.75
C ARG A 296 -35.89 -53.62 29.94
N THR A 297 -36.49 -52.74 30.75
CA THR A 297 -37.27 -53.14 31.93
C THR A 297 -38.57 -53.90 31.60
N GLY A 298 -39.04 -53.82 30.35
CA GLY A 298 -40.34 -54.34 29.93
C GLY A 298 -41.50 -53.36 30.08
N ALA A 299 -41.22 -52.14 30.59
CA ALA A 299 -42.16 -51.03 30.72
C ALA A 299 -41.44 -49.69 30.46
N ASP A 300 -42.17 -48.60 30.48
CA ASP A 300 -41.60 -47.25 30.31
C ASP A 300 -40.80 -46.85 31.56
N SER A 301 -39.73 -46.08 31.41
CA SER A 301 -38.85 -45.77 32.55
C SER A 301 -39.52 -44.86 33.57
N VAL A 302 -39.35 -45.13 34.87
CA VAL A 302 -39.78 -44.22 35.93
C VAL A 302 -38.57 -43.57 36.59
N ALA A 303 -38.49 -42.24 36.54
CA ALA A 303 -37.33 -41.50 37.05
C ALA A 303 -37.13 -41.78 38.54
N GLY A 304 -35.89 -42.04 38.93
CA GLY A 304 -35.50 -42.42 40.28
C GLY A 304 -35.52 -43.92 40.56
N GLN A 305 -36.03 -44.77 39.67
CA GLN A 305 -35.87 -46.21 39.84
C GLN A 305 -34.41 -46.65 39.69
N LEU A 306 -34.02 -47.65 40.50
CA LEU A 306 -32.71 -48.28 40.48
C LEU A 306 -32.58 -49.26 39.32
N VAL A 307 -31.42 -49.28 38.67
CA VAL A 307 -31.13 -50.14 37.53
C VAL A 307 -29.80 -50.88 37.63
N ARG A 308 -29.77 -52.05 36.97
CA ARG A 308 -28.58 -52.87 36.74
C ARG A 308 -28.43 -53.22 35.26
N ALA A 309 -27.30 -53.82 34.90
CA ALA A 309 -26.98 -54.15 33.52
C ALA A 309 -27.90 -55.25 32.98
N SER A 310 -28.29 -55.16 31.70
CA SER A 310 -29.01 -56.25 31.03
C SER A 310 -28.04 -57.39 30.69
N ALA A 311 -28.22 -58.55 31.31
CA ALA A 311 -27.49 -59.76 30.96
C ALA A 311 -27.88 -60.37 29.58
N ALA A 312 -28.81 -59.75 28.86
CA ALA A 312 -29.37 -60.25 27.59
C ALA A 312 -29.20 -59.29 26.40
N ASN A 313 -28.87 -58.02 26.63
CA ASN A 313 -28.74 -57.00 25.58
C ASN A 313 -27.57 -56.06 25.88
N ASP A 314 -26.72 -55.82 24.88
CA ASP A 314 -25.66 -54.82 24.97
C ASP A 314 -26.22 -53.40 25.14
N ASP A 315 -25.45 -52.50 25.76
CA ASP A 315 -25.80 -51.07 25.95
C ASP A 315 -27.14 -50.81 26.68
N ALA A 316 -27.65 -51.77 27.47
CA ALA A 316 -28.99 -51.76 28.02
C ALA A 316 -29.09 -51.99 29.54
N VAL A 317 -30.21 -51.54 30.12
CA VAL A 317 -30.52 -51.65 31.56
C VAL A 317 -31.86 -52.33 31.86
N VAL A 318 -31.91 -53.02 32.99
CA VAL A 318 -33.11 -53.58 33.61
C VAL A 318 -33.24 -53.06 35.04
N LEU A 319 -34.43 -53.17 35.64
CA LEU A 319 -34.60 -52.84 37.06
C LEU A 319 -33.76 -53.79 37.92
N THR A 320 -33.29 -53.30 39.06
CA THR A 320 -32.77 -54.19 40.11
C THR A 320 -33.85 -55.17 40.56
N GLY A 321 -33.45 -56.35 41.01
CA GLY A 321 -34.24 -57.17 41.91
C GLY A 321 -34.47 -56.49 43.26
N ALA A 322 -35.17 -57.18 44.15
CA ALA A 322 -35.25 -56.78 45.54
C ALA A 322 -33.98 -57.26 46.26
N ILE A 323 -33.30 -56.37 46.99
CA ILE A 323 -32.06 -56.66 47.74
C ILE A 323 -30.98 -57.24 46.78
N ASP A 324 -30.61 -56.42 45.79
CA ASP A 324 -29.75 -56.71 44.64
C ASP A 324 -28.39 -56.00 44.79
N ASP A 325 -27.30 -56.69 44.46
CA ASP A 325 -25.90 -56.22 44.55
C ASP A 325 -25.27 -55.84 43.19
N GLU A 326 -26.02 -55.89 42.08
CA GLU A 326 -25.57 -55.48 40.73
C GLU A 326 -26.01 -54.03 40.35
N CYS A 327 -26.51 -53.25 41.30
CA CYS A 327 -27.01 -51.89 41.04
C CYS A 327 -25.85 -50.92 40.70
N PHE A 328 -25.93 -50.24 39.55
CA PHE A 328 -24.90 -49.26 39.12
C PHE A 328 -25.46 -47.89 38.73
N GLY A 329 -26.78 -47.70 38.75
CA GLY A 329 -27.37 -46.43 38.32
C GLY A 329 -28.85 -46.25 38.62
N VAL A 330 -29.35 -45.08 38.24
CA VAL A 330 -30.71 -44.61 38.53
C VAL A 330 -31.29 -43.93 37.28
N PHE A 331 -32.52 -44.24 36.88
CA PHE A 331 -33.15 -43.53 35.75
C PHE A 331 -33.31 -42.03 36.07
N LEU A 332 -32.94 -41.18 35.12
CA LEU A 332 -33.07 -39.73 35.23
C LEU A 332 -34.45 -39.22 34.79
N ASP A 333 -35.01 -39.84 33.75
CA ASP A 333 -36.17 -39.35 33.01
C ASP A 333 -37.37 -40.32 33.19
N ASP A 334 -38.58 -39.77 33.33
CA ASP A 334 -39.85 -40.52 33.34
C ASP A 334 -40.34 -40.73 31.89
N ASP A 335 -41.21 -41.70 31.67
CA ASP A 335 -41.96 -41.97 30.42
C ASP A 335 -41.10 -42.28 29.16
N VAL A 336 -39.88 -42.84 29.30
CA VAL A 336 -39.09 -43.32 28.14
C VAL A 336 -39.48 -44.75 27.79
N GLU A 337 -40.03 -44.95 26.58
CA GLU A 337 -40.57 -46.23 26.11
C GLU A 337 -39.59 -47.41 26.27
N ASN A 338 -40.12 -48.61 26.54
CA ASN A 338 -39.31 -49.82 26.54
C ASN A 338 -38.71 -50.09 25.15
N MET A 339 -37.40 -50.35 25.12
CA MET A 339 -36.50 -50.38 23.95
C MET A 339 -35.97 -49.03 23.43
N ASP A 340 -36.36 -47.90 24.00
CA ASP A 340 -35.76 -46.60 23.66
C ASP A 340 -34.59 -46.22 24.58
N ASN A 341 -33.86 -45.15 24.22
CA ASN A 341 -32.64 -44.72 24.91
C ASN A 341 -32.98 -43.78 26.08
N ALA A 342 -32.81 -44.28 27.31
CA ALA A 342 -33.03 -43.54 28.55
C ALA A 342 -31.71 -43.09 29.19
N TRP A 343 -31.74 -41.99 29.93
CA TRP A 343 -30.57 -41.53 30.69
C TRP A 343 -30.52 -42.18 32.07
N VAL A 344 -29.36 -42.74 32.41
CA VAL A 344 -29.09 -43.41 33.69
C VAL A 344 -27.98 -42.65 34.40
N VAL A 345 -28.27 -42.11 35.59
CA VAL A 345 -27.27 -41.46 36.46
C VAL A 345 -26.45 -42.54 37.16
N VAL A 346 -25.13 -42.52 36.99
CA VAL A 346 -24.20 -43.55 37.52
C VAL A 346 -23.19 -43.01 38.53
N ALA A 347 -23.12 -41.69 38.71
CA ALA A 347 -22.33 -41.05 39.76
C ALA A 347 -22.87 -39.63 40.06
N GLY A 348 -22.42 -39.00 41.15
CA GLY A 348 -22.82 -37.64 41.51
C GLY A 348 -24.22 -37.61 42.14
N ILE A 349 -25.03 -36.58 41.88
CA ILE A 349 -26.35 -36.41 42.51
C ILE A 349 -27.49 -36.89 41.61
N ALA A 350 -28.38 -37.72 42.17
CA ALA A 350 -29.63 -38.17 41.55
C ALA A 350 -30.83 -38.00 42.50
N ASN A 351 -32.04 -37.95 41.94
CA ASN A 351 -33.26 -38.18 42.71
C ASN A 351 -33.52 -39.69 42.73
N VAL A 352 -33.47 -40.33 43.90
CA VAL A 352 -33.69 -41.77 44.05
C VAL A 352 -35.11 -42.04 44.56
N MET A 353 -35.79 -43.04 44.01
CA MET A 353 -37.12 -43.47 44.42
C MET A 353 -37.02 -44.52 45.54
N PHE A 354 -37.76 -44.31 46.62
CA PHE A 354 -37.77 -45.19 47.80
C PHE A 354 -38.98 -46.12 47.83
N ASP A 355 -38.80 -47.25 48.53
CA ASP A 355 -39.84 -48.22 48.90
C ASP A 355 -41.11 -47.53 49.47
N ASP A 356 -42.27 -48.16 49.26
CA ASP A 356 -43.54 -47.61 49.76
C ASP A 356 -43.52 -47.39 51.28
N ASN A 357 -44.06 -46.25 51.71
CA ASN A 357 -44.13 -45.80 53.09
C ASN A 357 -42.76 -45.67 53.81
N VAL A 358 -41.62 -45.71 53.09
CA VAL A 358 -40.30 -45.38 53.63
C VAL A 358 -40.05 -43.87 53.53
N ALA A 359 -39.48 -43.28 54.58
CA ALA A 359 -39.09 -41.87 54.61
C ALA A 359 -37.58 -41.72 54.36
N ALA A 360 -37.19 -40.85 53.43
CA ALA A 360 -35.80 -40.49 53.20
C ALA A 360 -35.33 -39.52 54.30
N VAL A 361 -34.16 -39.77 54.89
CA VAL A 361 -33.58 -38.93 55.94
C VAL A 361 -32.14 -38.61 55.60
N ARG A 362 -31.78 -37.31 55.60
CA ARG A 362 -30.42 -36.83 55.32
C ARG A 362 -29.37 -37.55 56.16
N ALA A 363 -28.23 -37.85 55.53
CA ALA A 363 -27.08 -38.60 56.01
C ALA A 363 -27.29 -40.12 56.19
N ASN A 364 -28.53 -40.64 56.15
CA ASN A 364 -28.73 -42.09 56.08
C ASN A 364 -28.02 -42.70 54.86
N TRP A 365 -27.60 -43.95 55.01
CA TRP A 365 -27.21 -44.84 53.92
C TRP A 365 -28.46 -45.21 53.08
N VAL A 366 -28.21 -45.48 51.80
CA VAL A 366 -29.21 -45.86 50.79
C VAL A 366 -28.69 -47.08 50.05
N GLY A 367 -29.56 -48.07 49.84
CA GLY A 367 -29.25 -49.27 49.07
C GLY A 367 -30.49 -49.87 48.42
N THR A 368 -30.34 -50.99 47.71
CA THR A 368 -31.46 -51.64 47.02
C THR A 368 -32.52 -52.16 47.99
N GLY A 369 -33.79 -51.86 47.67
CA GLY A 369 -34.97 -52.16 48.46
C GLY A 369 -35.81 -53.26 47.80
N GLN A 370 -37.04 -52.94 47.42
CA GLN A 370 -37.82 -53.73 46.47
C GLN A 370 -37.26 -53.58 45.04
N ALA A 371 -37.81 -54.33 44.08
CA ALA A 371 -37.33 -54.31 42.70
C ALA A 371 -37.46 -52.90 42.07
N GLY A 372 -36.33 -52.34 41.63
CA GLY A 372 -36.22 -50.97 41.10
C GLY A 372 -36.36 -49.86 42.14
N LEU A 373 -36.43 -50.15 43.45
CA LEU A 373 -36.66 -49.17 44.52
C LEU A 373 -35.54 -49.18 45.56
N ALA A 374 -35.37 -48.08 46.30
CA ALA A 374 -34.36 -47.94 47.34
C ALA A 374 -34.91 -48.08 48.77
N ARG A 375 -34.09 -48.63 49.66
CA ARG A 375 -34.29 -48.61 51.12
C ARG A 375 -33.27 -47.71 51.81
N THR A 376 -33.52 -47.33 53.06
CA THR A 376 -32.64 -46.45 53.83
C THR A 376 -32.49 -46.87 55.29
N GLN A 377 -31.32 -46.59 55.88
CA GLN A 377 -31.02 -46.86 57.29
C GLN A 377 -30.02 -45.84 57.85
N ALA A 378 -30.10 -45.56 59.15
CA ALA A 378 -29.35 -44.50 59.82
C ALA A 378 -27.83 -44.74 59.92
N ALA A 379 -27.37 -45.96 59.64
CA ALA A 379 -25.97 -46.34 59.53
C ALA A 379 -25.80 -47.30 58.35
N PRO A 380 -24.64 -47.34 57.68
CA PRO A 380 -24.35 -48.34 56.67
C PRO A 380 -24.28 -49.76 57.28
N PRO A 381 -24.41 -50.81 56.45
CA PRO A 381 -24.13 -52.19 56.86
C PRO A 381 -22.70 -52.35 57.40
N ALA A 382 -22.47 -53.39 58.21
CA ALA A 382 -21.12 -53.74 58.63
C ALA A 382 -20.28 -54.21 57.44
N LEU A 383 -19.02 -53.77 57.36
CA LEU A 383 -18.10 -54.16 56.29
C LEU A 383 -17.98 -55.69 56.17
N GLY A 384 -18.10 -56.21 54.95
CA GLY A 384 -17.99 -57.64 54.66
C GLY A 384 -19.27 -58.46 54.80
N VAL A 385 -20.43 -57.84 55.05
CA VAL A 385 -21.75 -58.49 54.84
C VAL A 385 -22.26 -58.21 53.43
N ALA A 386 -23.07 -59.12 52.86
CA ALA A 386 -23.62 -58.98 51.51
C ALA A 386 -24.31 -57.62 51.29
N ALA A 387 -25.06 -57.14 52.29
CA ALA A 387 -25.77 -55.87 52.21
C ALA A 387 -24.90 -54.62 52.01
N HIS A 388 -23.57 -54.71 52.20
CA HIS A 388 -22.67 -53.61 51.85
C HIS A 388 -22.54 -53.41 50.33
N PHE A 389 -22.71 -54.47 49.52
CA PHE A 389 -22.68 -54.37 48.06
C PHE A 389 -24.01 -53.87 47.46
N GLU A 390 -25.10 -53.87 48.23
CA GLU A 390 -26.38 -53.25 47.86
C GLU A 390 -26.35 -51.70 47.87
N GLU A 391 -25.22 -51.08 48.21
CA GLU A 391 -25.11 -49.64 48.44
C GLU A 391 -25.29 -48.82 47.17
N VAL A 392 -26.18 -47.83 47.26
CA VAL A 392 -26.47 -46.82 46.23
C VAL A 392 -25.85 -45.47 46.61
N GLY A 393 -25.59 -45.24 47.91
CA GLY A 393 -24.92 -44.05 48.43
C GLY A 393 -25.65 -43.46 49.64
N HIS A 394 -25.79 -42.12 49.68
CA HIS A 394 -26.32 -41.41 50.86
C HIS A 394 -27.36 -40.33 50.53
N CYS A 395 -28.41 -40.24 51.35
CA CYS A 395 -29.40 -39.15 51.29
C CYS A 395 -28.77 -37.79 51.65
N ILE A 396 -28.93 -36.77 50.80
CA ILE A 396 -28.60 -35.37 51.14
C ILE A 396 -29.84 -34.53 51.47
N GLU A 397 -31.03 -35.07 51.19
CA GLU A 397 -32.34 -34.48 51.47
C GLU A 397 -33.11 -35.34 52.48
N SER A 398 -34.09 -34.74 53.16
CA SER A 398 -35.06 -35.48 53.98
C SER A 398 -36.45 -35.28 53.38
N VAL A 399 -37.15 -36.38 53.12
CA VAL A 399 -38.50 -36.39 52.54
C VAL A 399 -39.35 -37.37 53.33
N SER A 400 -40.44 -36.88 53.91
CA SER A 400 -41.39 -37.71 54.67
C SER A 400 -42.02 -38.78 53.76
N ALA A 401 -42.26 -39.97 54.31
CA ALA A 401 -43.03 -41.02 53.63
C ALA A 401 -44.40 -40.47 53.19
N GLY A 402 -44.83 -40.79 51.96
CA GLY A 402 -46.10 -40.32 51.40
C GLY A 402 -47.35 -40.95 52.01
N GLY A 403 -47.19 -42.05 52.77
CA GLY A 403 -48.27 -42.95 53.14
C GLY A 403 -48.50 -44.03 52.08
N GLY A 404 -49.13 -45.14 52.48
CA GLY A 404 -49.19 -46.37 51.68
C GLY A 404 -49.72 -46.18 50.25
N GLY A 405 -48.99 -46.76 49.29
CA GLY A 405 -49.18 -46.60 47.85
C GLY A 405 -48.44 -45.42 47.22
N THR A 406 -47.60 -44.69 47.95
CA THR A 406 -46.94 -43.46 47.46
C THR A 406 -45.42 -43.52 47.62
N PHE A 407 -44.74 -43.93 46.54
CA PHE A 407 -43.28 -43.83 46.43
C PHE A 407 -42.82 -42.37 46.46
N ILE A 408 -41.73 -42.10 47.17
CA ILE A 408 -41.11 -40.76 47.25
C ILE A 408 -39.81 -40.73 46.46
N LYS A 409 -39.51 -39.59 45.82
CA LYS A 409 -38.20 -39.32 45.18
C LYS A 409 -37.43 -38.34 46.09
N ALA A 410 -36.17 -38.62 46.44
CA ALA A 410 -35.33 -37.74 47.28
C ALA A 410 -33.89 -37.66 46.74
N LYS A 411 -33.20 -36.52 46.95
CA LYS A 411 -31.82 -36.35 46.48
C LYS A 411 -30.83 -37.20 47.28
N CYS A 412 -30.05 -38.00 46.56
CA CYS A 412 -28.93 -38.79 47.07
C CYS A 412 -27.64 -38.43 46.31
N VAL A 413 -26.50 -38.50 47.00
CA VAL A 413 -25.20 -38.64 46.35
C VAL A 413 -25.00 -40.13 46.10
N LEU A 414 -24.80 -40.48 44.82
CA LEU A 414 -24.59 -41.84 44.36
C LEU A 414 -23.15 -42.28 44.61
N GLN A 415 -23.01 -43.44 45.23
CA GLN A 415 -21.77 -44.19 45.40
C GLN A 415 -22.16 -45.67 45.42
N PHE A 416 -21.84 -46.38 44.34
CA PHE A 416 -21.96 -47.84 44.24
C PHE A 416 -20.63 -48.49 44.65
N ASN A 417 -20.67 -49.71 45.20
CA ASN A 417 -19.50 -50.43 45.74
C ASN A 417 -18.94 -51.51 44.79
#